data_AF-A0A7I9ZBN1-F1
#
_entry.id   AF-A0A7I9ZBN1-F1
#
_cell.length_a   1.000
_cell.length_b   1.000
_cell.length_c   1.000
_cell.angle_alpha   90.00
_cell.angle_beta   90.00
_cell.angle_gamma   90.00
#
_symmetry.space_group_name_H-M   'P 1'
#
loop_
_entity.id
_entity.type
_entity.pdbx_description
1 polymer ?
#
loop_
_entity_poly.entity_id
_entity_poly.type
_entity_poly.pdbx_seq_one_letter_code
_entity_poly.pdbx_strand_id
1 'polypeptide(L)'
;MSLAQLESQIDDLRKQAERIQSRWASTTDRLDADRTLTEIGKRAKLDGEHAQVSAKLSDLRKREKELIANKRQSLERSLFGLTIVTSTDPNQVILYRDAQDRAARLIHADDAQELFASAIRSDDKTLAAAVLSRALDNGWNSIIAEYTKQNPSAREQLDDLAKLAEYDSFGANLSYAILSPALRRV
;
A
#
# COMPACT_ATOMS: atom_id res chain seq x y z
N MET A 1 11.43 10.76 1.80
CA MET A 1 10.74 10.92 0.51
C MET A 1 9.39 11.57 0.76
N SER A 2 9.06 12.62 0.03
CA SER A 2 7.72 13.25 0.10
C SER A 2 6.66 12.37 -0.57
N LEU A 3 5.37 12.63 -0.31
CA LEU A 3 4.30 11.93 -1.02
C LEU A 3 4.41 12.18 -2.53
N ALA A 4 4.59 13.43 -2.97
CA ALA A 4 4.73 13.78 -4.38
C ALA A 4 5.87 13.02 -5.10
N GLN A 5 7.00 12.78 -4.41
CA GLN A 5 8.09 11.98 -4.95
C GLN A 5 7.69 10.50 -5.12
N LEU A 6 6.94 9.94 -4.17
CA LEU A 6 6.41 8.59 -4.29
C LEU A 6 5.42 8.49 -5.45
N GLU A 7 4.50 9.44 -5.58
CA GLU A 7 3.50 9.47 -6.66
C GLU A 7 4.16 9.49 -8.04
N SER A 8 5.21 10.31 -8.20
CA SER A 8 6.01 10.34 -9.42
C SER A 8 6.67 8.99 -9.71
N GLN A 9 7.22 8.30 -8.71
CA GLN A 9 7.84 6.98 -8.90
C GLN A 9 6.81 5.91 -9.27
N ILE A 10 5.62 5.95 -8.66
CA ILE A 10 4.51 5.04 -8.99
C ILE A 10 4.06 5.26 -10.44
N ASP A 11 3.86 6.52 -10.85
CA ASP A 11 3.50 6.87 -12.22
C ASP A 11 4.55 6.37 -13.24
N ASP A 12 5.84 6.52 -12.94
CA ASP A 12 6.92 6.01 -13.78
C ASP A 12 6.91 4.48 -13.90
N LEU A 13 6.60 3.74 -12.82
CA LEU A 13 6.46 2.28 -12.86
C LEU A 13 5.26 1.86 -13.72
N ARG A 14 4.12 2.56 -13.60
CA ARG A 14 2.91 2.29 -14.38
C ARG A 14 3.11 2.59 -15.86
N LYS A 15 3.76 3.71 -16.20
CA LYS A 15 4.18 4.01 -17.59
C LYS A 15 5.12 2.95 -18.17
N GLN A 16 6.00 2.37 -17.36
CA GLN A 16 6.83 1.25 -17.80
C GLN A 16 6.00 0.00 -18.08
N ALA A 17 5.01 -0.31 -17.23
CA ALA A 17 4.08 -1.41 -17.45
C ALA A 17 3.28 -1.24 -18.74
N GLU A 18 2.73 -0.05 -19.01
CA GLU A 18 2.00 0.28 -20.24
C GLU A 18 2.87 0.07 -21.49
N ARG A 19 4.14 0.49 -21.44
CA ARG A 19 5.09 0.26 -22.55
C ARG A 19 5.35 -1.22 -22.78
N ILE A 20 5.47 -2.01 -21.70
CA ILE A 20 5.65 -3.46 -21.79
C ILE A 20 4.40 -4.12 -22.39
N GLN A 21 3.21 -3.74 -21.94
CA GLN A 21 1.94 -4.26 -22.46
C GLN A 21 1.72 -3.89 -23.93
N SER A 22 2.05 -2.65 -24.32
CA SER A 22 1.94 -2.19 -25.72
C SER A 22 2.88 -2.96 -26.64
N ARG A 23 4.11 -3.23 -26.18
CA ARG A 23 5.08 -4.07 -26.89
C ARG A 23 4.59 -5.51 -26.99
N TRP A 24 4.05 -6.06 -25.90
CA TRP A 24 3.46 -7.40 -25.90
C TRP A 24 2.35 -7.53 -26.95
N ALA A 25 1.40 -6.60 -26.98
CA ALA A 25 0.33 -6.59 -27.99
C ALA A 25 0.91 -6.58 -29.43
N SER A 26 1.89 -5.71 -29.69
CA SER A 26 2.54 -5.65 -31.01
C SER A 26 3.28 -6.94 -31.37
N THR A 27 3.93 -7.58 -30.39
CA THR A 27 4.60 -8.87 -30.58
C THR A 27 3.59 -9.98 -30.86
N THR A 28 2.47 -10.00 -30.14
CA THR A 28 1.38 -10.95 -30.39
C THR A 28 0.84 -10.80 -31.82
N ASP A 29 0.54 -9.59 -32.26
CA ASP A 29 0.02 -9.34 -33.63
C ASP A 29 1.02 -9.78 -34.70
N ARG A 30 2.32 -9.55 -34.48
CA ARG A 30 3.39 -10.01 -35.39
C ARG A 30 3.52 -11.52 -35.45
N LEU A 31 3.44 -12.20 -34.30
CA LEU A 31 3.53 -13.66 -34.23
C LEU A 31 2.29 -14.33 -34.85
N ASP A 32 1.11 -13.73 -34.69
CA ASP A 32 -0.12 -14.22 -35.31
C ASP A 32 -0.06 -14.12 -36.85
N ALA A 33 0.46 -13.00 -37.35
CA ALA A 33 0.64 -12.74 -38.79
C ALA A 33 1.81 -13.50 -39.44
N ASP A 34 2.72 -14.10 -38.65
CA ASP A 34 3.88 -14.82 -39.16
C ASP A 34 3.48 -16.14 -39.82
N ARG A 35 3.53 -16.18 -41.15
CA ARG A 35 3.18 -17.35 -41.97
C ARG A 35 4.27 -18.43 -41.99
N THR A 36 5.46 -18.15 -41.47
CA THR A 36 6.56 -19.12 -41.41
C THR A 36 6.44 -20.07 -40.22
N LEU A 37 5.58 -19.74 -39.25
CA LEU A 37 5.33 -20.54 -38.06
C LEU A 37 4.06 -21.38 -38.18
N THR A 38 4.13 -22.62 -37.74
CA THR A 38 2.93 -23.44 -37.48
C THR A 38 2.20 -22.90 -36.26
N GLU A 39 0.91 -23.25 -36.12
CA GLU A 39 0.12 -22.87 -34.93
C GLU A 39 0.75 -23.32 -33.61
N ILE A 40 1.38 -24.51 -33.59
CA ILE A 40 2.12 -25.00 -32.43
C ILE A 40 3.36 -24.12 -32.16
N GLY A 41 4.09 -23.74 -33.21
CA GLY A 41 5.26 -22.86 -33.10
C GLY A 41 4.91 -21.44 -32.63
N LYS A 42 3.79 -20.89 -33.11
CA LYS A 42 3.25 -19.60 -32.65
C LYS A 42 2.91 -19.66 -31.16
N ARG A 43 2.20 -20.72 -30.74
CA ARG A 43 1.83 -20.91 -29.34
C ARG A 43 3.05 -21.03 -28.43
N ALA A 44 4.04 -21.84 -28.80
CA ALA A 44 5.27 -21.98 -28.02
C ALA A 44 6.04 -20.65 -27.87
N LYS A 45 6.12 -19.85 -28.94
CA LYS A 45 6.73 -18.51 -28.86
C LYS A 45 5.91 -17.55 -28.01
N LEU A 46 4.59 -17.54 -28.17
CA LEU A 46 3.70 -16.71 -27.36
C LEU A 46 3.81 -17.05 -25.87
N ASP A 47 3.87 -18.33 -25.52
CA ASP A 47 4.00 -18.76 -24.12
C ASP A 47 5.34 -18.31 -23.52
N GLY A 48 6.44 -18.42 -24.27
CA GLY A 48 7.76 -17.95 -23.85
C GLY A 48 7.81 -16.44 -23.63
N GLU A 49 7.29 -15.65 -24.58
CA GLU A 49 7.21 -14.20 -24.48
C GLU A 49 6.25 -13.77 -23.35
N HIS A 50 5.11 -14.44 -23.21
CA HIS A 50 4.15 -14.21 -22.13
C HIS A 50 4.79 -14.41 -20.76
N ALA A 51 5.57 -15.48 -20.57
CA ALA A 51 6.28 -15.73 -19.32
C ALA A 51 7.27 -14.60 -18.98
N GLN A 52 8.02 -14.09 -19.97
CA GLN A 52 8.94 -12.97 -19.76
C GLN A 52 8.21 -11.66 -19.43
N VAL A 53 7.12 -11.37 -20.13
CA VAL A 53 6.31 -10.17 -19.88
C VAL A 53 5.67 -10.24 -18.49
N SER A 54 5.15 -11.41 -18.11
CA SER A 54 4.58 -11.68 -16.78
C SER A 54 5.58 -11.42 -15.68
N ALA A 55 6.81 -11.94 -15.82
CA ALA A 55 7.87 -11.74 -14.85
C ALA A 55 8.22 -10.25 -14.68
N LYS A 56 8.33 -9.50 -15.80
CA LYS A 56 8.63 -8.06 -15.76
C LYS A 56 7.52 -7.25 -15.08
N LEU A 57 6.26 -7.50 -15.42
CA LEU A 57 5.12 -6.80 -14.81
C LEU A 57 4.97 -7.15 -13.33
N SER A 58 5.22 -8.40 -12.95
CA SER A 58 5.25 -8.82 -11.55
C SER A 58 6.35 -8.11 -10.75
N ASP A 59 7.53 -7.92 -11.34
CA ASP A 59 8.63 -7.19 -10.70
C ASP A 59 8.28 -5.71 -10.49
N LEU A 60 7.70 -5.05 -11.50
CA LEU A 60 7.24 -3.66 -11.35
C LEU A 60 6.15 -3.54 -10.27
N ARG A 61 5.18 -4.45 -10.24
CA ARG A 61 4.15 -4.49 -9.20
C ARG A 61 4.76 -4.66 -7.80
N LYS A 62 5.78 -5.53 -7.67
CA LYS A 62 6.47 -5.73 -6.40
C LYS A 62 7.18 -4.45 -5.96
N ARG A 63 7.87 -3.75 -6.87
CA ARG A 63 8.52 -2.47 -6.58
C ARG A 63 7.52 -1.39 -6.14
N GLU A 64 6.37 -1.27 -6.79
CA GLU A 64 5.32 -0.34 -6.38
C GLU A 64 4.86 -0.63 -4.94
N LYS A 65 4.59 -1.91 -4.63
CA LYS A 65 4.21 -2.33 -3.26
C LYS A 65 5.29 -2.01 -2.23
N GLU A 66 6.56 -2.25 -2.56
CA GLU A 66 7.68 -1.95 -1.67
C GLU A 66 7.80 -0.44 -1.40
N LEU A 67 7.62 0.41 -2.44
CA LEU A 67 7.63 1.86 -2.27
C LEU A 67 6.49 2.36 -1.36
N ILE A 68 5.28 1.84 -1.58
CA ILE A 68 4.11 2.17 -0.76
C ILE A 68 4.33 1.71 0.68
N ALA A 69 4.74 0.45 0.89
CA ALA A 69 5.00 -0.11 2.21
C ALA A 69 6.09 0.66 2.97
N ASN A 70 7.19 1.02 2.30
CA ASN A 70 8.26 1.80 2.91
C ASN A 70 7.80 3.20 3.33
N LYS A 71 6.99 3.87 2.50
CA LYS A 71 6.44 5.19 2.85
C LYS A 71 5.42 5.09 3.98
N ARG A 72 4.52 4.09 3.95
CA ARG A 72 3.56 3.80 5.02
C ARG A 72 4.30 3.58 6.35
N GLN A 73 5.27 2.67 6.36
CA GLN A 73 6.10 2.39 7.54
C GLN A 73 6.82 3.65 8.05
N SER A 74 7.33 4.50 7.15
CA SER A 74 7.97 5.76 7.55
C SER A 74 7.00 6.75 8.20
N LEU A 75 5.76 6.86 7.70
CA LEU A 75 4.73 7.72 8.26
C LEU A 75 4.22 7.17 9.60
N GLU A 76 3.92 5.87 9.66
CA GLU A 76 3.52 5.19 10.89
C GLU A 76 4.61 5.29 11.95
N ARG A 77 5.88 5.15 11.59
CA ARG A 77 6.99 5.35 12.53
C ARG A 77 7.06 6.80 13.02
N SER A 78 6.75 7.77 12.18
CA SER A 78 6.73 9.18 12.59
C SER A 78 5.54 9.52 13.48
N LEU A 79 4.38 8.90 13.24
CA LEU A 79 3.12 9.17 13.94
C LEU A 79 2.99 8.36 15.23
N PHE A 80 3.36 7.08 15.19
CA PHE A 80 3.12 6.07 16.24
C PHE A 80 4.41 5.47 16.79
N GLY A 81 5.53 5.62 16.07
CA GLY A 81 6.79 5.02 16.49
C GLY A 81 7.31 5.65 17.77
N LEU A 82 8.10 4.86 18.50
CA LEU A 82 8.83 5.21 19.72
C LEU A 82 9.83 6.37 19.55
N THR A 83 9.73 7.22 18.54
CA THR A 83 10.60 8.39 18.36
C THR A 83 10.38 9.45 19.44
N ILE A 84 9.19 9.46 20.09
CA ILE A 84 8.91 10.24 21.31
C ILE A 84 9.60 9.60 22.54
N VAL A 85 10.02 8.34 22.43
CA VAL A 85 10.63 7.55 23.50
C VAL A 85 11.98 7.01 23.02
N THR A 86 12.99 7.88 23.03
CA THR A 86 14.40 7.46 22.85
C THR A 86 14.74 6.42 23.93
N SER A 87 14.62 5.16 23.53
CA SER A 87 14.60 3.96 24.37
C SER A 87 15.98 3.66 24.97
N THR A 88 16.29 4.29 26.09
CA THR A 88 17.17 3.72 27.12
C THR A 88 16.38 3.15 28.30
N ASP A 89 15.06 3.35 28.35
CA ASP A 89 14.19 2.87 29.43
C ASP A 89 13.38 1.61 29.00
N PRO A 90 13.70 0.43 29.55
CA PRO A 90 12.95 -0.81 29.29
C PRO A 90 11.46 -0.72 29.61
N ASN A 91 11.05 0.13 30.56
CA ASN A 91 9.64 0.25 30.96
C ASN A 91 8.77 0.80 29.82
N GLN A 92 9.32 1.70 29.02
CA GLN A 92 8.59 2.31 27.90
C GLN A 92 8.33 1.32 26.77
N VAL A 93 9.25 0.36 26.56
CA VAL A 93 9.05 -0.74 25.60
C VAL A 93 7.91 -1.65 26.05
N ILE A 94 7.80 -1.90 27.36
CA ILE A 94 6.72 -2.71 27.93
C ILE A 94 5.37 -1.99 27.78
N LEU A 95 5.30 -0.70 28.14
CA LEU A 95 4.08 0.11 27.97
C LEU A 95 3.62 0.15 26.52
N TYR A 96 4.55 0.29 25.58
CA TYR A 96 4.24 0.25 24.15
C TYR A 96 3.65 -1.11 23.72
N ARG A 97 4.23 -2.22 24.17
CA ARG A 97 3.68 -3.55 23.86
C ARG A 97 2.29 -3.75 24.46
N ASP A 98 2.09 -3.35 25.72
CA ASP A 98 0.78 -3.44 26.37
C ASP A 98 -0.27 -2.61 25.62
N ALA A 99 0.06 -1.38 25.23
CA ALA A 99 -0.81 -0.52 24.45
C ALA A 99 -1.20 -1.16 23.10
N GLN A 100 -0.24 -1.74 22.38
CA GLN A 100 -0.49 -2.44 21.11
C GLN A 100 -1.38 -3.67 21.30
N ASP A 101 -1.11 -4.50 22.32
CA ASP A 101 -1.91 -5.69 22.62
C ASP A 101 -3.34 -5.31 23.02
N ARG A 102 -3.53 -4.23 23.76
CA ARG A 102 -4.85 -3.71 24.12
C ARG A 102 -5.60 -3.17 22.91
N ALA A 103 -4.95 -2.40 22.06
CA ALA A 103 -5.56 -1.86 20.84
C ALA A 103 -5.93 -2.96 19.83
N ALA A 104 -5.10 -4.01 19.71
CA ALA A 104 -5.36 -5.13 18.80
C ALA A 104 -6.63 -5.92 19.13
N ARG A 105 -7.07 -5.89 20.39
CA ARG A 105 -8.31 -6.54 20.86
C ARG A 105 -9.56 -5.74 20.53
N LEU A 106 -9.44 -4.49 20.10
CA LEU A 106 -10.58 -3.67 19.72
C LEU A 106 -11.17 -4.18 18.39
N ILE A 107 -12.46 -4.48 18.43
CA ILE A 107 -13.24 -4.96 17.28
C ILE A 107 -14.24 -3.90 16.84
N HIS A 108 -14.85 -3.20 17.79
CA HIS A 108 -15.91 -2.23 17.54
C HIS A 108 -15.38 -0.79 17.71
N ALA A 109 -15.91 0.10 16.86
CA ALA A 109 -15.51 1.51 16.86
C ALA A 109 -15.87 2.21 18.19
N ASP A 110 -16.99 1.84 18.82
CA ASP A 110 -17.44 2.45 20.07
C ASP A 110 -16.48 2.12 21.24
N ASP A 111 -16.10 0.85 21.39
CA ASP A 111 -15.11 0.42 22.40
C ASP A 111 -13.76 1.15 22.20
N ALA A 112 -13.36 1.29 20.94
CA ALA A 112 -12.14 2.00 20.58
C ALA A 112 -12.23 3.49 20.91
N GLN A 113 -13.39 4.11 20.67
CA GLN A 113 -13.64 5.52 20.99
C GLN A 113 -13.57 5.76 22.50
N GLU A 114 -14.15 4.87 23.30
CA GLU A 114 -14.08 4.95 24.76
C GLU A 114 -12.65 4.81 25.27
N LEU A 115 -11.91 3.82 24.77
CA LEU A 115 -10.52 3.60 25.16
C LEU A 115 -9.63 4.77 24.75
N PHE A 116 -9.83 5.31 23.54
CA PHE A 116 -9.13 6.49 23.04
C PHE A 116 -9.42 7.71 23.93
N ALA A 117 -10.69 7.99 24.22
CA ALA A 117 -11.06 9.11 25.08
C ALA A 117 -10.47 8.98 26.49
N SER A 118 -10.40 7.75 27.02
CA SER A 118 -9.72 7.48 28.29
C SER A 118 -8.22 7.77 28.22
N ALA A 119 -7.55 7.32 27.15
CA ALA A 119 -6.12 7.55 26.96
C ALA A 119 -5.80 9.06 26.86
N ILE A 120 -6.62 9.82 26.13
CA ILE A 120 -6.49 11.28 26.05
C ILE A 120 -6.66 11.93 27.44
N ARG A 121 -7.68 11.54 28.21
CA ARG A 121 -7.91 12.11 29.56
C ARG A 121 -6.76 11.83 30.52
N SER A 122 -6.04 10.71 30.35
CA SER A 122 -4.89 10.34 31.18
C SER A 122 -3.54 10.78 30.62
N ASP A 123 -3.52 11.52 29.51
CA ASP A 123 -2.29 11.85 28.75
C ASP A 123 -1.45 10.61 28.36
N ASP A 124 -2.10 9.47 28.17
CA ASP A 124 -1.46 8.23 27.71
C ASP A 124 -1.31 8.24 26.19
N LYS A 125 -0.28 8.93 25.73
CA LYS A 125 0.04 9.10 24.30
C LYS A 125 0.34 7.76 23.62
N THR A 126 0.91 6.81 24.36
CA THR A 126 1.28 5.49 23.82
C THR A 126 0.03 4.67 23.51
N LEU A 127 -0.94 4.64 24.43
CA LEU A 127 -2.23 3.99 24.21
C LEU A 127 -3.06 4.74 23.15
N ALA A 128 -3.10 6.07 23.19
CA ALA A 128 -3.82 6.85 22.19
C ALA A 128 -3.29 6.60 20.76
N ALA A 129 -1.96 6.53 20.60
CA ALA A 129 -1.33 6.19 19.32
C ALA A 129 -1.64 4.76 18.86
N ALA A 130 -1.63 3.78 19.77
CA ALA A 130 -1.99 2.40 19.43
C ALA A 130 -3.46 2.27 18.99
N VAL A 131 -4.39 2.95 19.67
CA VAL A 131 -5.80 2.97 19.29
C VAL A 131 -6.02 3.70 17.96
N LEU A 132 -5.29 4.80 17.71
CA LEU A 132 -5.33 5.49 16.42
C LEU A 132 -4.82 4.61 15.27
N SER A 133 -3.72 3.87 15.48
CA SER A 133 -3.23 2.89 14.49
C SER A 133 -4.32 1.88 14.14
N ARG A 134 -4.99 1.33 15.16
CA ARG A 134 -6.11 0.40 14.97
C ARG A 134 -7.30 1.06 14.25
N ALA A 135 -7.57 2.32 14.55
CA ALA A 135 -8.63 3.09 13.90
C ALA A 135 -8.36 3.31 12.41
N LEU A 136 -7.11 3.54 12.02
CA LEU A 136 -6.72 3.65 10.60
C LEU A 136 -6.94 2.33 9.86
N ASP A 137 -6.54 1.20 10.44
CA ASP A 137 -6.71 -0.12 9.82
C ASP A 137 -8.19 -0.48 9.60
N ASN A 138 -9.08 0.00 10.46
CA ASN A 138 -10.50 -0.33 10.43
C ASN A 138 -11.40 0.80 9.90
N GLY A 139 -10.83 1.94 9.49
CA GLY A 139 -11.59 3.09 8.98
C GLY A 139 -12.48 3.78 10.03
N TRP A 140 -12.08 3.78 11.31
CA TRP A 140 -12.83 4.43 12.39
C TRP A 140 -12.60 5.95 12.39
N ASN A 141 -13.29 6.64 11.47
CA ASN A 141 -13.08 8.06 11.16
C ASN A 141 -13.27 9.01 12.34
N SER A 142 -14.11 8.68 13.33
CA SER A 142 -14.36 9.53 14.50
C SER A 142 -13.08 9.70 15.35
N ILE A 143 -12.33 8.62 15.55
CA ILE A 143 -11.07 8.62 16.32
C ILE A 143 -10.00 9.41 15.57
N ILE A 144 -9.89 9.20 14.26
CA ILE A 144 -8.93 9.90 13.40
C ILE A 144 -9.21 11.41 13.42
N ALA A 145 -10.48 11.81 13.29
CA ALA A 145 -10.89 13.21 13.34
C ALA A 145 -10.58 13.87 14.69
N GLU A 146 -10.90 13.18 15.80
CA GLU A 146 -10.64 13.70 17.15
C GLU A 146 -9.14 13.82 17.43
N TYR A 147 -8.33 12.83 17.04
CA TYR A 147 -6.88 12.92 17.18
C TYR A 147 -6.31 14.09 16.37
N THR A 148 -6.76 14.28 15.14
CA THR A 148 -6.30 15.37 14.26
C THR A 148 -6.65 16.74 14.82
N LYS A 149 -7.83 16.87 15.46
CA LYS A 149 -8.24 18.10 16.14
C LYS A 149 -7.30 18.47 17.29
N GLN A 150 -6.82 17.47 18.02
CA GLN A 150 -5.89 17.66 19.15
C GLN A 150 -4.43 17.76 18.70
N ASN A 151 -4.08 17.18 17.55
CA ASN A 151 -2.73 17.15 16.99
C ASN A 151 -2.73 17.69 15.54
N PRO A 152 -2.90 19.01 15.33
CA PRO A 152 -2.96 19.58 13.98
C PRO A 152 -1.74 19.29 13.12
N SER A 153 -0.56 19.13 13.73
CA SER A 153 0.69 18.78 13.04
C SER A 153 0.69 17.37 12.46
N ALA A 154 -0.12 16.45 12.99
CA ALA A 154 -0.24 15.08 12.50
C ALA A 154 -1.16 14.98 11.27
N ARG A 155 -1.94 16.04 10.97
CA ARG A 155 -2.95 16.05 9.91
C ARG A 155 -2.38 15.66 8.55
N GLU A 156 -1.30 16.30 8.13
CA GLU A 156 -0.68 16.05 6.83
C GLU A 156 -0.22 14.58 6.69
N GLN A 157 0.34 14.01 7.77
CA GLN A 157 0.82 12.63 7.77
C GLN A 157 -0.32 11.61 7.76
N LEU A 158 -1.44 11.92 8.44
CA LEU A 158 -2.65 11.10 8.42
C LEU A 158 -3.35 11.17 7.05
N ASP A 159 -3.41 12.35 6.45
CA ASP A 159 -3.92 12.54 5.08
C ASP A 159 -3.05 11.76 4.07
N ASP A 160 -1.72 11.80 4.22
CA ASP A 160 -0.80 10.99 3.42
C ASP A 160 -1.05 9.48 3.61
N LEU A 161 -1.23 9.00 4.85
CA LEU A 161 -1.54 7.59 5.12
C LEU A 161 -2.85 7.15 4.48
N ALA A 162 -3.90 7.99 4.57
CA ALA A 162 -5.18 7.72 3.93
C ALA A 162 -5.03 7.60 2.40
N LYS A 163 -4.26 8.51 1.77
CA LYS A 163 -3.95 8.42 0.33
C LYS A 163 -3.18 7.15 -0.02
N LEU A 164 -2.24 6.70 0.81
CA LEU A 164 -1.52 5.44 0.57
C LEU A 164 -2.44 4.22 0.54
N ALA A 165 -3.55 4.22 1.28
CA ALA A 165 -4.53 3.14 1.23
C ALA A 165 -5.23 3.04 -0.13
N GLU A 166 -5.38 4.16 -0.86
CA GLU A 166 -5.97 4.17 -2.21
C GLU A 166 -5.09 3.44 -3.23
N TYR A 167 -3.76 3.44 -3.04
CA TYR A 167 -2.82 2.73 -3.91
C TYR A 167 -2.84 1.20 -3.73
N ASP A 168 -3.36 0.69 -2.61
CA ASP A 168 -3.58 -0.76 -2.41
C ASP A 168 -4.90 -1.26 -3.04
N SER A 169 -5.71 -0.36 -3.60
CA SER A 169 -7.02 -0.67 -4.16
C SER A 169 -6.96 -1.54 -5.44
N PHE A 170 -8.10 -2.14 -5.79
CA PHE A 170 -8.27 -3.00 -6.96
C PHE A 170 -7.76 -2.36 -8.27
N GLY A 171 -7.94 -1.05 -8.45
CA GLY A 171 -7.50 -0.32 -9.65
C GLY A 171 -5.98 -0.35 -9.86
N ALA A 172 -5.18 -0.30 -8.80
CA ALA A 172 -3.72 -0.37 -8.89
C ALA A 172 -3.23 -1.74 -9.38
N ASN A 173 -4.03 -2.80 -9.13
CA ASN A 173 -3.70 -4.15 -9.59
C ASN A 173 -3.95 -4.36 -11.09
N LEU A 174 -4.79 -3.54 -11.72
CA LEU A 174 -5.07 -3.61 -13.16
C LEU A 174 -3.92 -3.09 -14.02
N SER A 175 -3.14 -2.12 -13.52
CA SER A 175 -2.00 -1.53 -14.25
C SER A 175 -0.93 -2.55 -14.65
N TYR A 176 -0.86 -3.68 -13.95
CA TYR A 176 0.13 -4.74 -14.18
C TYR A 176 -0.49 -6.02 -14.77
N ALA A 177 -1.78 -6.01 -15.10
CA ALA A 177 -2.44 -7.17 -15.69
C ALA A 177 -1.96 -7.38 -17.13
N ILE A 178 -1.82 -8.65 -17.54
CA ILE A 178 -1.67 -8.99 -18.95
C ILE A 178 -3.06 -9.34 -19.46
N LEU A 179 -3.59 -8.54 -20.38
CA LEU A 179 -4.76 -8.93 -21.14
C LEU A 179 -4.37 -10.10 -22.05
N SER A 180 -4.99 -11.26 -21.82
CA SER A 180 -4.82 -12.41 -22.70
C SER A 180 -5.33 -12.08 -24.11
N PRO A 181 -4.64 -12.53 -25.17
CA PRO A 181 -5.05 -12.29 -26.56
C PRO A 181 -6.48 -12.72 -26.89
N ALA A 182 -6.99 -13.75 -26.19
CA ALA A 182 -8.35 -14.27 -26.38
C ALA A 182 -9.46 -13.26 -26.07
N LEU A 183 -9.20 -12.22 -25.26
CA LEU A 183 -10.19 -11.21 -24.89
C LEU A 183 -10.28 -10.03 -25.88
N ARG A 184 -9.43 -9.98 -26.92
CA ARG A 184 -9.46 -8.94 -27.97
C ARG A 184 -10.32 -9.28 -29.18
N ARG A 185 -10.94 -10.47 -29.22
CA ARG A 185 -11.94 -10.85 -30.23
C ARG A 185 -13.35 -10.71 -29.65
N VAL A 186 -13.79 -9.48 -29.43
CA VAL A 186 -15.21 -9.11 -29.31
C VAL A 186 -15.41 -7.81 -30.09
#